data_AF-A0A7J7JEL2-F1
#
_entry.id   AF-A0A7J7JEL2-F1
#
_cell.length_a   1.000
_cell.length_b   1.000
_cell.length_c   1.000
_cell.angle_alpha   90.00
_cell.angle_beta   90.00
_cell.angle_gamma   90.00
#
_symmetry.space_group_name_H-M   'P 1'
#
loop_
_entity.id
_entity.type
_entity.pdbx_description
1 polymer ?
#
loop_
_entity_poly.entity_id
_entity_poly.type
_entity_poly.pdbx_seq_one_letter_code
_entity_poly.pdbx_strand_id
1 'polypeptide(L)'
;MERRELSTAFQLLDSKDIRVVTDFVNSLKPYERDSWVVESLITYYMSTQSQKAAELIVKSHNDHDKVVFRKLHSTYEDLHSRKSTVKLLLYIVSRKPVWLYKIVQEPLFKDVIRCMKQENQVPLLLDAVYIITMLLPVIPDGMVKYFDDMFEALLRITHFSFVNKDGVPDVYLLHLNVGVYAMFTRLYGMYPWHYISALQDLYSKHKLSPDFFNKAIKPMLSTIKFNPGLVTTSKDAEYRGDQWKSKATHDIVAECASLSLDATESSQDYPSKPSAASLTEQVSIEEDTIQDNIPLSDETKLAFRNC
;
A
#
# COMPACT_ATOMS: atom_id res chain seq x y z
N MET A 1 9.28 -36.25 -12.07
CA MET A 1 9.45 -34.94 -12.74
C MET A 1 10.64 -34.27 -12.10
N GLU A 2 11.68 -33.97 -12.87
CA GLU A 2 12.88 -33.32 -12.33
C GLU A 2 12.58 -31.86 -11.95
N ARG A 3 13.34 -31.29 -11.00
CA ARG A 3 13.18 -29.89 -10.52
C ARG A 3 13.11 -28.85 -11.67
N ARG A 4 13.81 -29.11 -12.79
CA ARG A 4 13.81 -28.24 -13.99
C ARG A 4 12.50 -28.31 -14.76
N GLU A 5 11.92 -29.50 -14.90
CA GLU A 5 10.63 -29.72 -15.55
C GLU A 5 9.50 -29.07 -14.74
N LEU A 6 9.55 -29.20 -13.40
CA LEU A 6 8.60 -28.54 -12.51
C LEU A 6 8.68 -27.02 -12.63
N SER A 7 9.88 -26.43 -12.61
CA SER A 7 10.07 -24.98 -12.73
C SER A 7 9.56 -24.40 -14.06
N THR A 8 9.67 -25.15 -15.16
CA THR A 8 9.16 -24.73 -16.47
C THR A 8 7.65 -24.90 -16.60
N ALA A 9 7.05 -25.79 -15.80
CA ALA A 9 5.61 -26.02 -15.74
C ALA A 9 4.82 -24.97 -14.92
N PHE A 10 5.47 -23.96 -14.32
CA PHE A 10 4.76 -22.92 -13.54
C PHE A 10 3.77 -22.11 -14.39
N GLN A 11 3.98 -22.06 -15.72
CA GLN A 11 3.01 -21.49 -16.66
C GLN A 11 1.61 -22.14 -16.59
N LEU A 12 1.50 -23.37 -16.10
CA LEU A 12 0.23 -24.06 -15.89
C LEU A 12 -0.63 -23.40 -14.81
N LEU A 13 -0.04 -22.58 -13.93
CA LEU A 13 -0.76 -21.81 -12.91
C LEU A 13 -1.72 -20.77 -13.51
N ASP A 14 -1.45 -20.31 -14.72
CA ASP A 14 -2.26 -19.31 -15.42
C ASP A 14 -3.22 -19.96 -16.44
N SER A 15 -3.35 -21.28 -16.42
CA SER A 15 -4.34 -22.00 -17.22
C SER A 15 -5.77 -21.59 -16.85
N LYS A 16 -6.65 -21.48 -17.86
CA LYS A 16 -8.09 -21.26 -17.66
C LYS A 16 -8.82 -22.50 -17.14
N ASP A 17 -8.22 -23.69 -17.29
CA ASP A 17 -8.80 -24.93 -16.75
C ASP A 17 -8.36 -25.14 -15.29
N ILE A 18 -9.32 -25.03 -14.37
CA ILE A 18 -9.10 -25.21 -12.93
C ILE A 18 -8.53 -26.58 -12.57
N ARG A 19 -8.83 -27.62 -13.36
CA ARG A 19 -8.31 -28.97 -13.14
C ARG A 19 -6.82 -29.01 -13.41
N VAL A 20 -6.36 -28.39 -14.50
CA VAL A 20 -4.93 -28.28 -14.83
C VAL A 20 -4.17 -27.56 -13.72
N VAL A 21 -4.72 -26.45 -13.21
CA VAL A 21 -4.12 -25.71 -12.09
C VAL A 21 -4.08 -26.58 -10.83
N THR A 22 -5.17 -27.28 -10.51
CA THR A 22 -5.28 -28.11 -9.30
C THR A 22 -4.34 -29.31 -9.36
N ASP A 23 -4.25 -29.98 -10.50
CA ASP A 23 -3.35 -31.12 -10.72
C ASP A 23 -1.89 -30.68 -10.63
N PHE A 24 -1.54 -29.54 -11.21
CA PHE A 24 -0.20 -28.97 -11.06
C PHE A 24 0.11 -28.60 -9.61
N VAL A 25 -0.79 -27.92 -8.90
CA VAL A 25 -0.60 -27.62 -7.47
C VAL A 25 -0.47 -28.89 -6.64
N ASN A 26 -1.23 -29.94 -6.94
CA ASN A 26 -1.09 -31.25 -6.28
C ASN A 26 0.27 -31.88 -6.57
N SER A 27 0.82 -31.70 -7.77
CA SER A 27 2.17 -32.17 -8.12
C SER A 27 3.29 -31.45 -7.36
N LEU A 28 3.04 -30.24 -6.82
CA LEU A 28 3.99 -29.50 -5.99
C LEU A 28 3.99 -29.92 -4.52
N LYS A 29 2.93 -30.57 -4.02
CA LYS A 29 2.80 -30.98 -2.61
C LYS A 29 3.98 -31.80 -2.07
N PRO A 30 4.56 -32.77 -2.80
CA PRO A 30 5.72 -33.51 -2.32
C PRO A 30 6.95 -32.64 -2.02
N TYR A 31 7.02 -31.44 -2.62
CA TYR A 31 8.13 -30.50 -2.53
C TYR A 31 7.79 -29.26 -1.69
N GLU A 32 6.67 -29.26 -0.96
CA GLU A 32 6.19 -28.08 -0.21
C GLU A 32 7.20 -27.59 0.85
N ARG A 33 8.05 -28.48 1.36
CA ARG A 33 9.13 -28.15 2.30
C ARG A 33 10.42 -27.69 1.63
N ASP A 34 10.50 -27.77 0.31
CA ASP A 34 11.69 -27.39 -0.42
C ASP A 34 11.67 -25.89 -0.74
N SER A 35 12.69 -25.17 -0.27
CA SER A 35 12.80 -23.72 -0.47
C SER A 35 12.83 -23.31 -1.95
N TRP A 36 13.28 -24.18 -2.85
CA TRP A 36 13.30 -23.88 -4.27
C TRP A 36 11.90 -23.67 -4.86
N VAL A 37 10.85 -24.29 -4.30
CA VAL A 37 9.48 -24.13 -4.79
C VAL A 37 9.03 -22.69 -4.60
N VAL A 38 9.20 -22.14 -3.40
CA VAL A 38 8.82 -20.75 -3.11
C VAL A 38 9.70 -19.75 -3.86
N GLU A 39 11.00 -20.04 -4.02
CA GLU A 39 11.90 -19.20 -4.83
C GLU A 39 11.49 -19.17 -6.31
N SER A 40 11.10 -20.32 -6.87
CA SER A 40 10.55 -20.42 -8.23
C SER A 40 9.21 -19.71 -8.35
N LEU A 41 8.31 -19.82 -7.36
CA LEU A 41 7.04 -19.08 -7.34
C LEU A 41 7.27 -17.57 -7.37
N ILE A 42 8.21 -17.06 -6.56
CA ILE A 42 8.55 -15.63 -6.54
C ILE A 42 9.14 -15.22 -7.89
N THR A 43 10.07 -15.99 -8.43
CA THR A 43 10.68 -15.71 -9.74
C THR A 43 9.63 -15.69 -10.85
N TYR A 44 8.71 -16.66 -10.84
CA TYR A 44 7.59 -16.73 -11.78
C TYR A 44 6.62 -15.55 -11.62
N TYR A 45 6.33 -15.12 -10.39
CA TYR A 45 5.52 -13.93 -10.14
C TYR A 45 6.20 -12.66 -10.69
N MET A 46 7.52 -12.50 -10.51
CA MET A 46 8.22 -11.31 -10.99
C MET A 46 8.10 -11.14 -12.52
N SER A 47 8.10 -12.25 -13.28
CA SER A 47 7.95 -12.21 -14.73
C SER A 47 6.49 -12.14 -15.22
N THR A 48 5.53 -12.73 -14.50
CA THR A 48 4.15 -12.91 -15.02
C THR A 48 3.06 -12.15 -14.28
N GLN A 49 3.33 -11.71 -13.04
CA GLN A 49 2.32 -11.18 -12.11
C GLN A 49 1.17 -12.18 -11.82
N SER A 50 1.43 -13.48 -11.93
CA SER A 50 0.43 -14.53 -11.68
C SER A 50 -0.16 -14.44 -10.26
N GLN A 51 -1.48 -14.20 -10.18
CA GLN A 51 -2.20 -14.18 -8.91
C GLN A 51 -2.14 -15.53 -8.19
N LYS A 52 -2.13 -16.63 -8.96
CA LYS A 52 -2.07 -17.97 -8.39
C LYS A 52 -0.73 -18.24 -7.74
N ALA A 53 0.36 -17.76 -8.33
CA ALA A 53 1.68 -17.82 -7.71
C ALA A 53 1.71 -17.03 -6.38
N ALA A 54 1.15 -15.82 -6.35
CA ALA A 54 1.05 -15.02 -5.13
C ALA A 54 0.24 -15.72 -4.02
N GLU A 55 -0.87 -16.38 -4.37
CA GLU A 55 -1.65 -17.20 -3.42
C GLU A 55 -0.85 -18.35 -2.82
N LEU A 56 -0.05 -19.04 -3.63
CA LEU A 56 0.78 -20.15 -3.17
C LEU A 56 1.94 -19.68 -2.29
N ILE A 57 2.53 -18.52 -2.60
CA ILE A 57 3.58 -17.91 -1.76
C ILE A 57 3.03 -17.58 -0.37
N VAL A 58 1.84 -16.99 -0.28
CA VAL A 58 1.22 -16.69 1.03
C VAL A 58 0.93 -17.97 1.84
N LYS A 59 0.55 -19.05 1.15
CA LYS A 59 0.24 -20.36 1.76
C LYS A 59 1.47 -21.22 2.03
N SER A 60 2.68 -20.74 1.70
CA SER A 60 3.90 -21.52 1.90
C SER A 60 4.12 -21.85 3.37
N HIS A 61 4.77 -22.99 3.63
CA HIS A 61 5.14 -23.43 4.97
C HIS A 61 5.88 -22.33 5.76
N ASN A 62 5.67 -22.28 7.09
CA ASN A 62 6.20 -21.23 7.96
C ASN A 62 7.74 -21.15 8.01
N ASP A 63 8.41 -22.25 7.68
CA ASP A 63 9.88 -22.34 7.65
C ASP A 63 10.50 -21.62 6.44
N HIS A 64 9.66 -21.16 5.49
CA HIS A 64 10.10 -20.45 4.29
C HIS A 64 10.12 -18.93 4.44
N ASP A 65 9.70 -18.39 5.58
CA ASP A 65 9.67 -16.95 5.89
C ASP A 65 10.99 -16.24 5.52
N LYS A 66 12.13 -16.76 5.98
CA LYS A 66 13.46 -16.19 5.71
C LYS A 66 13.80 -16.27 4.22
N VAL A 67 13.37 -17.31 3.53
CA VAL A 67 13.61 -17.49 2.10
C VAL A 67 12.79 -16.47 1.31
N VAL A 68 11.51 -16.30 1.66
CA VAL A 68 10.61 -15.31 1.06
C VAL A 68 11.18 -13.91 1.26
N PHE A 69 11.48 -13.50 2.49
CA PHE A 69 12.00 -12.15 2.75
C PHE A 69 13.33 -11.87 2.06
N ARG A 70 14.27 -12.82 2.09
CA ARG A 70 15.56 -12.69 1.40
C ARG A 70 15.39 -12.55 -0.11
N LYS A 71 14.53 -13.38 -0.71
CA LYS A 71 14.28 -13.33 -2.15
C LYS A 71 13.60 -12.03 -2.56
N LEU A 72 12.61 -11.57 -1.80
CA LEU A 72 11.94 -10.28 -2.02
C LEU A 72 12.91 -9.10 -1.84
N HIS A 73 13.80 -9.14 -0.85
CA HIS A 73 14.82 -8.12 -0.69
C HIS A 73 15.72 -8.05 -1.93
N SER A 74 16.25 -9.19 -2.40
CA SER A 74 17.07 -9.26 -3.61
C SER A 74 16.32 -8.77 -4.86
N THR A 75 15.03 -9.06 -5.02
CA THR A 75 14.25 -8.56 -6.16
C THR A 75 13.83 -7.09 -6.02
N TYR A 76 13.82 -6.54 -4.80
CA TYR A 76 13.60 -5.11 -4.57
C TYR A 76 14.81 -4.27 -5.00
N GLU A 77 16.01 -4.79 -4.75
CA GLU A 77 17.28 -4.13 -5.14
C GLU A 77 17.39 -3.99 -6.66
N ASP A 78 16.86 -4.95 -7.42
CA ASP A 78 16.68 -4.84 -8.87
C ASP A 78 15.60 -3.81 -9.23
N LEU A 79 16.02 -2.71 -9.88
CA LEU A 79 15.14 -1.63 -10.32
C LEU A 79 14.00 -2.12 -11.24
N HIS A 80 14.24 -3.14 -12.06
CA HIS A 80 13.23 -3.66 -12.97
C HIS A 80 12.11 -4.42 -12.23
N SER A 81 12.50 -5.16 -11.18
CA SER A 81 11.61 -6.00 -10.38
C SER A 81 11.03 -5.29 -9.15
N ARG A 82 11.53 -4.10 -8.80
CA ARG A 82 11.13 -3.35 -7.59
C ARG A 82 9.63 -3.15 -7.47
N LYS A 83 8.99 -2.65 -8.53
CA LYS A 83 7.53 -2.41 -8.52
C LYS A 83 6.74 -3.69 -8.30
N SER A 84 7.10 -4.75 -9.03
CA SER A 84 6.51 -6.08 -8.89
C SER A 84 6.71 -6.65 -7.48
N THR A 85 7.88 -6.40 -6.88
CA THR A 85 8.21 -6.83 -5.52
C THR A 85 7.35 -6.14 -4.48
N VAL A 86 7.22 -4.81 -4.54
CA VAL A 86 6.37 -4.05 -3.61
C VAL A 86 4.90 -4.44 -3.77
N LYS A 87 4.43 -4.66 -5.00
CA LYS A 87 3.07 -5.15 -5.25
C LYS A 87 2.82 -6.55 -4.66
N LEU A 88 3.77 -7.48 -4.82
CA LEU A 88 3.69 -8.80 -4.18
C LEU A 88 3.69 -8.69 -2.66
N LEU A 89 4.54 -7.82 -2.11
CA LEU A 89 4.61 -7.59 -0.67
C LEU A 89 3.30 -7.02 -0.13
N LEU A 90 2.68 -6.06 -0.84
CA LEU A 90 1.35 -5.56 -0.50
C LEU A 90 0.32 -6.68 -0.47
N TYR A 91 0.35 -7.59 -1.46
CA TYR A 91 -0.53 -8.76 -1.47
C TYR A 91 -0.29 -9.66 -0.25
N ILE A 92 0.97 -9.98 0.07
CA ILE A 92 1.34 -10.80 1.25
C ILE A 92 0.83 -10.15 2.53
N VAL A 93 1.09 -8.85 2.73
CA VAL A 93 0.66 -8.08 3.90
C VAL A 93 -0.86 -8.09 4.04
N SER A 94 -1.58 -7.93 2.92
CA SER A 94 -3.05 -7.96 2.89
C SER A 94 -3.63 -9.32 3.28
N ARG A 95 -2.88 -10.42 3.09
CA ARG A 95 -3.29 -11.77 3.49
C ARG A 95 -2.86 -12.17 4.90
N LYS A 96 -1.98 -11.39 5.53
CA LYS A 96 -1.53 -11.57 6.93
C LYS A 96 -1.11 -13.02 7.25
N PRO A 97 -0.18 -13.64 6.49
CA PRO A 97 0.30 -14.97 6.83
C PRO A 97 0.95 -14.98 8.21
N VAL A 98 0.90 -16.11 8.90
CA VAL A 98 1.31 -16.22 10.31
C VAL A 98 2.78 -15.88 10.56
N TRP A 99 3.63 -15.90 9.53
CA TRP A 99 5.05 -15.53 9.62
C TRP A 99 5.33 -14.05 9.33
N LEU A 100 4.32 -13.26 8.93
CA LEU A 100 4.48 -11.87 8.54
C LEU A 100 5.09 -11.01 9.65
N TYR A 101 4.82 -11.31 10.92
CA TYR A 101 5.30 -10.52 12.07
C TYR A 101 6.82 -10.36 12.12
N LYS A 102 7.57 -11.24 11.46
CA LYS A 102 9.05 -11.19 11.40
C LYS A 102 9.59 -10.12 10.44
N ILE A 103 8.76 -9.59 9.53
CA ILE A 103 9.19 -8.64 8.49
C ILE A 103 9.90 -7.40 9.06
N VAL A 104 9.47 -6.91 10.22
CA VAL A 104 10.05 -5.72 10.89
C VAL A 104 11.50 -5.92 11.38
N GLN A 105 12.01 -7.14 11.28
CA GLN A 105 13.41 -7.49 11.58
C GLN A 105 14.24 -7.61 10.30
N GLU A 106 13.61 -7.69 9.13
CA GLU A 106 14.24 -7.93 7.85
C GLU A 106 14.63 -6.61 7.15
N PRO A 107 15.72 -6.60 6.35
CA PRO A 107 16.12 -5.43 5.56
C PRO A 107 15.00 -4.91 4.64
N LEU A 108 14.19 -5.82 4.10
CA LEU A 108 13.06 -5.52 3.23
C LEU A 108 12.08 -4.49 3.85
N PHE A 109 11.86 -4.53 5.16
CA PHE A 109 10.99 -3.55 5.81
C PHE A 109 11.56 -2.13 5.74
N LYS A 110 12.88 -1.99 5.96
CA LYS A 110 13.57 -0.69 5.81
C LYS A 110 13.57 -0.22 4.37
N ASP A 111 13.60 -1.14 3.41
CA ASP A 111 13.50 -0.81 1.99
C ASP A 111 12.12 -0.22 1.64
N VAL A 112 11.03 -0.72 2.21
CA VAL A 112 9.68 -0.13 2.03
C VAL A 112 9.63 1.30 2.56
N ILE A 113 10.20 1.55 3.74
CA ILE A 113 10.30 2.92 4.28
C ILE A 113 11.16 3.80 3.36
N ARG A 114 12.30 3.28 2.88
CA ARG A 114 13.17 4.00 1.95
C ARG A 114 12.44 4.32 0.63
N CYS A 115 11.64 3.39 0.12
CA CYS A 115 10.78 3.57 -1.05
C CYS A 115 9.92 4.83 -0.88
N MET A 116 9.22 4.95 0.25
CA MET A 116 8.39 6.11 0.55
C MET A 116 9.19 7.43 0.61
N LYS A 117 10.44 7.40 1.10
CA LYS A 117 11.31 8.57 1.22
C LYS A 117 11.97 9.01 -0.10
N GLN A 118 12.15 8.10 -1.06
CA GLN A 118 13.02 8.34 -2.22
C GLN A 118 12.32 8.23 -3.59
N GLU A 119 11.28 7.40 -3.73
CA GLU A 119 10.65 7.14 -5.03
C GLU A 119 9.65 8.22 -5.44
N ASN A 120 9.46 8.44 -6.74
CA ASN A 120 8.49 9.42 -7.26
C ASN A 120 7.34 8.78 -8.05
N GLN A 121 7.40 7.46 -8.26
CA GLN A 121 6.36 6.72 -8.98
C GLN A 121 5.14 6.55 -8.06
N VAL A 122 4.06 7.28 -8.34
CA VAL A 122 2.88 7.31 -7.46
C VAL A 122 2.29 5.93 -7.15
N PRO A 123 2.10 5.00 -8.12
CA PRO A 123 1.61 3.66 -7.80
C PRO A 123 2.50 2.89 -6.82
N LEU A 124 3.82 3.05 -6.96
CA LEU A 124 4.80 2.41 -6.07
C LEU A 124 4.76 3.02 -4.65
N LEU A 125 4.65 4.35 -4.56
CA LEU A 125 4.48 5.04 -3.29
C LEU A 125 3.18 4.63 -2.59
N LEU A 126 2.08 4.56 -3.32
CA LEU A 126 0.79 4.16 -2.81
C LEU A 126 0.83 2.74 -2.22
N ASP A 127 1.42 1.78 -2.94
CA ASP A 127 1.60 0.42 -2.44
C ASP A 127 2.44 0.37 -1.16
N ALA A 128 3.53 1.13 -1.11
CA ALA A 128 4.39 1.23 0.08
C ALA A 128 3.68 1.86 1.28
N VAL A 129 2.90 2.92 1.06
CA VAL A 129 2.06 3.57 2.09
C VAL A 129 1.05 2.58 2.64
N TYR A 130 0.38 1.81 1.79
CA TYR A 130 -0.57 0.79 2.24
C TYR A 130 0.08 -0.35 3.01
N ILE A 131 1.28 -0.80 2.61
CA ILE A 131 2.05 -1.79 3.36
C ILE A 131 2.28 -1.31 4.80
N ILE A 132 2.79 -0.08 4.98
CA ILE A 132 3.06 0.46 6.32
C ILE A 132 1.77 0.65 7.11
N THR A 133 0.73 1.20 6.47
CA THR A 133 -0.58 1.42 7.09
C THR A 133 -1.21 0.12 7.61
N MET A 134 -1.05 -0.99 6.87
CA MET A 134 -1.54 -2.31 7.29
C MET A 134 -0.65 -2.98 8.33
N LEU A 135 0.67 -2.81 8.25
CA LEU A 135 1.61 -3.42 9.20
C LEU A 135 1.54 -2.78 10.59
N LEU A 136 1.23 -1.48 10.68
CA LEU A 136 1.11 -0.73 11.94
C LEU A 136 0.26 -1.48 12.99
N PRO A 137 -1.02 -1.79 12.74
CA PRO A 137 -1.87 -2.51 13.70
C PRO A 137 -1.65 -4.03 13.72
N VAL A 138 -0.94 -4.59 12.73
CA VAL A 138 -0.63 -6.04 12.71
C VAL A 138 0.59 -6.35 13.59
N ILE A 139 1.56 -5.44 13.69
CA ILE A 139 2.81 -5.64 14.42
C ILE A 139 3.14 -4.40 15.28
N PRO A 140 2.24 -3.92 16.16
CA PRO A 140 2.41 -2.64 16.85
C PRO A 140 3.75 -2.52 17.60
N ASP A 141 4.13 -3.54 18.36
CA ASP A 141 5.37 -3.56 19.15
C ASP A 141 6.64 -3.37 18.30
N GLY A 142 6.64 -3.93 17.08
CA GLY A 142 7.78 -3.86 16.18
C GLY A 142 7.94 -2.51 15.48
N MET A 143 6.88 -1.68 15.49
CA MET A 143 6.77 -0.48 14.66
C MET A 143 7.22 0.79 15.39
N VAL A 144 7.15 0.84 16.72
CA VAL A 144 7.48 2.04 17.52
C VAL A 144 8.89 2.57 17.22
N LYS A 145 9.88 1.68 17.12
CA LYS A 145 11.28 2.04 16.80
C LYS A 145 11.48 2.67 15.42
N TYR A 146 10.49 2.54 14.53
CA TYR A 146 10.52 3.11 13.18
C TYR A 146 9.61 4.34 13.05
N PHE A 147 9.05 4.83 14.17
CA PHE A 147 8.10 5.94 14.14
C PHE A 147 8.65 7.15 13.40
N ASP A 148 9.85 7.63 13.77
CA ASP A 148 10.43 8.84 13.17
C ASP A 148 10.64 8.69 11.67
N ASP A 149 11.11 7.52 11.23
CA ASP A 149 11.32 7.21 9.82
C ASP A 149 9.99 7.17 9.03
N MET A 150 8.95 6.59 9.62
CA MET A 150 7.61 6.54 9.02
C MET A 150 6.95 7.91 8.99
N PHE A 151 7.14 8.71 10.03
CA PHE A 151 6.62 10.07 10.12
C PHE A 151 7.32 11.01 9.11
N GLU A 152 8.64 10.92 8.98
CA GLU A 152 9.39 11.63 7.96
C GLU A 152 8.95 11.22 6.55
N ALA A 153 8.75 9.92 6.32
CA ALA A 153 8.26 9.40 5.05
C ALA A 153 6.85 9.92 4.71
N LEU A 154 5.95 9.96 5.69
CA LEU A 154 4.61 10.54 5.55
C LEU A 154 4.72 12.01 5.10
N LEU A 155 5.48 12.83 5.84
CA LEU A 155 5.64 14.25 5.53
C LEU A 155 6.25 14.48 4.14
N ARG A 156 7.21 13.65 3.75
CA ARG A 156 7.83 13.70 2.42
C ARG A 156 6.80 13.43 1.32
N ILE A 157 5.94 12.42 1.47
CA ILE A 157 4.91 12.09 0.46
C ILE A 157 3.83 13.17 0.41
N THR A 158 3.42 13.70 1.57
CA THR A 158 2.49 14.84 1.64
C THR A 158 3.09 16.06 0.93
N HIS A 159 4.37 16.34 1.14
CA HIS A 159 5.07 17.43 0.45
C HIS A 159 5.20 17.18 -1.06
N PHE A 160 5.53 15.95 -1.46
CA PHE A 160 5.55 15.55 -2.87
C PHE A 160 4.21 15.85 -3.55
N SER A 161 3.10 15.46 -2.93
CA SER A 161 1.74 15.67 -3.46
C SER A 161 1.32 17.15 -3.42
N PHE A 162 1.91 17.94 -2.51
CA PHE A 162 1.66 19.36 -2.38
C PHE A 162 2.35 20.19 -3.48
N VAL A 163 3.61 19.88 -3.79
CA VAL A 163 4.45 20.67 -4.72
C VAL A 163 4.42 20.14 -6.15
N ASN A 164 4.38 18.82 -6.36
CA ASN A 164 4.48 18.22 -7.70
C ASN A 164 3.11 17.89 -8.29
N LYS A 165 2.48 18.90 -8.90
CA LYS A 165 1.27 18.71 -9.71
C LYS A 165 1.57 18.48 -11.19
N ASP A 166 2.77 18.84 -11.63
CA ASP A 166 3.11 18.81 -13.05
C ASP A 166 3.49 17.40 -13.49
N GLY A 167 2.72 16.82 -14.41
CA GLY A 167 3.02 15.55 -15.08
C GLY A 167 2.47 14.29 -14.40
N VAL A 168 1.79 14.39 -13.25
CA VAL A 168 1.06 13.27 -12.64
C VAL A 168 -0.44 13.52 -12.76
N PRO A 169 -1.23 12.59 -13.34
CA PRO A 169 -2.69 12.69 -13.38
C PRO A 169 -3.31 12.90 -11.98
N ASP A 170 -4.27 13.82 -11.88
CA ASP A 170 -4.94 14.18 -10.62
C ASP A 170 -5.53 12.98 -9.89
N VAL A 171 -6.06 11.99 -10.63
CA VAL A 171 -6.62 10.75 -10.07
C VAL A 171 -5.57 9.98 -9.26
N TYR A 172 -4.31 9.93 -9.72
CA TYR A 172 -3.25 9.26 -8.97
C TYR A 172 -2.86 10.02 -7.71
N LEU A 173 -2.81 11.37 -7.78
CA LEU A 173 -2.56 12.21 -6.61
C LEU A 173 -3.70 12.10 -5.59
N LEU A 174 -4.95 12.00 -6.04
CA LEU A 174 -6.11 11.74 -5.19
C LEU A 174 -5.95 10.42 -4.43
N HIS A 175 -5.66 9.32 -5.13
CA HIS A 175 -5.45 8.03 -4.47
C HIS A 175 -4.26 8.04 -3.50
N LEU A 176 -3.17 8.74 -3.86
CA LEU A 176 -2.03 8.92 -2.97
C LEU A 176 -2.41 9.69 -1.70
N ASN A 177 -3.18 10.77 -1.83
CA ASN A 177 -3.66 11.55 -0.69
C ASN A 177 -4.57 10.74 0.22
N VAL A 178 -5.43 9.88 -0.34
CA VAL A 178 -6.24 8.94 0.47
C VAL A 178 -5.33 7.96 1.24
N GLY A 179 -4.30 7.41 0.60
CA GLY A 179 -3.32 6.55 1.29
C GLY A 179 -2.56 7.28 2.40
N VAL A 180 -2.08 8.49 2.12
CA VAL A 180 -1.40 9.37 3.10
C VAL A 180 -2.31 9.66 4.28
N TYR A 181 -3.59 9.95 4.02
CA TYR A 181 -4.56 10.21 5.06
C TYR A 181 -4.80 8.98 5.94
N ALA A 182 -4.95 7.80 5.35
CA ALA A 182 -5.09 6.56 6.10
C ALA A 182 -3.85 6.28 6.99
N MET A 183 -2.64 6.50 6.46
CA MET A 183 -1.39 6.35 7.23
C MET A 183 -1.29 7.38 8.36
N PHE A 184 -1.68 8.64 8.10
CA PHE A 184 -1.77 9.69 9.09
C PHE A 184 -2.70 9.30 10.24
N THR A 185 -3.94 8.88 9.93
CA THR A 185 -4.93 8.48 10.93
C THR A 185 -4.43 7.31 11.77
N ARG A 186 -3.70 6.35 11.18
CA ARG A 186 -3.08 5.23 11.92
C ARG A 186 -1.91 5.68 12.80
N LEU A 187 -0.99 6.50 12.28
CA LEU A 187 0.13 7.00 13.07
C LEU A 187 -0.33 7.89 14.24
N TYR A 188 -1.26 8.82 14.00
CA TYR A 188 -1.82 9.67 15.05
C TYR A 188 -2.69 8.88 16.04
N GLY A 189 -3.49 7.93 15.54
CA GLY A 189 -4.32 7.10 16.41
C GLY A 189 -3.51 6.20 17.34
N MET A 190 -2.42 5.62 16.83
CA MET A 190 -1.57 4.71 17.60
C MET A 190 -0.49 5.41 18.44
N TYR A 191 -0.01 6.56 17.98
CA TYR A 191 1.11 7.29 18.60
C TYR A 191 0.85 8.81 18.67
N PRO A 192 -0.26 9.24 19.32
CA PRO A 192 -0.62 10.66 19.35
C PRO A 192 0.45 11.55 20.00
N TRP A 193 1.11 11.11 21.07
CA TRP A 193 2.15 11.91 21.72
C TRP A 193 3.39 12.07 20.85
N HIS A 194 3.89 10.99 20.25
CA HIS A 194 5.04 11.05 19.34
C HIS A 194 4.73 11.90 18.12
N TYR A 195 3.54 11.75 17.55
CA TYR A 195 3.10 12.54 16.39
C TYR A 195 3.08 14.04 16.70
N ILE A 196 2.40 14.45 17.78
CA ILE A 196 2.30 15.87 18.13
C ILE A 196 3.66 16.44 18.53
N SER A 197 4.44 15.70 19.33
CA SER A 197 5.78 16.14 19.74
C SER A 197 6.71 16.31 18.55
N ALA A 198 6.73 15.37 17.60
CA ALA A 198 7.56 15.45 16.40
C ALA A 198 7.14 16.62 15.51
N LEU A 199 5.83 16.83 15.33
CA LEU A 199 5.32 17.94 14.54
C LEU A 199 5.61 19.31 15.16
N GLN A 200 5.41 19.45 16.48
CA GLN A 200 5.76 20.66 17.22
C GLN A 200 7.24 20.99 17.13
N ASP A 201 8.10 19.97 17.24
CA ASP A 201 9.55 20.11 17.08
C ASP A 201 9.93 20.63 15.70
N LEU A 202 9.35 20.07 14.63
CA LEU A 202 9.61 20.51 13.26
C LEU A 202 9.15 21.95 13.03
N TYR A 203 7.97 22.31 13.53
CA TYR A 203 7.42 23.66 13.38
C TYR A 203 8.22 24.68 14.17
N SER A 204 8.53 24.40 15.43
CA SER A 204 9.25 25.32 16.34
C SER A 204 10.72 25.52 15.91
N LYS A 205 11.34 24.49 15.34
CA LYS A 205 12.72 24.57 14.80
C LYS A 205 12.76 25.14 13.37
N HIS A 206 11.64 25.67 12.86
CA HIS A 206 11.51 26.21 11.49
C HIS A 206 11.94 25.23 10.37
N LYS A 207 11.83 23.91 10.62
CA LYS A 207 12.15 22.87 9.63
C LYS A 207 10.97 22.58 8.70
N LEU A 208 9.80 23.12 9.01
CA LEU A 208 8.57 22.95 8.25
C LEU A 208 8.10 24.32 7.77
N SER A 209 7.90 24.48 6.46
CA SER A 209 7.52 25.78 5.90
C SER A 209 6.10 26.19 6.35
N PRO A 210 5.84 27.47 6.67
CA PRO A 210 4.51 27.91 7.09
C PRO A 210 3.42 27.62 6.05
N ASP A 211 3.76 27.69 4.76
CA ASP A 211 2.80 27.42 3.68
C ASP A 211 2.42 25.95 3.62
N PHE A 212 3.41 25.04 3.69
CA PHE A 212 3.17 23.60 3.74
C PHE A 212 2.37 23.21 4.99
N PHE A 213 2.69 23.82 6.15
CA PHE A 213 1.89 23.62 7.36
C PHE A 213 0.43 23.99 7.14
N ASN A 214 0.16 25.22 6.70
CA ASN A 214 -1.20 25.75 6.65
C ASN A 214 -2.05 25.12 5.55
N LYS A 215 -1.45 24.71 4.42
CA LYS A 215 -2.18 24.18 3.26
C LYS A 215 -2.22 22.66 3.16
N ALA A 216 -1.28 21.95 3.79
CA ALA A 216 -1.23 20.48 3.71
C ALA A 216 -1.44 19.81 5.07
N ILE A 217 -0.70 20.22 6.12
CA ILE A 217 -0.74 19.53 7.41
C ILE A 217 -1.93 19.95 8.27
N LYS A 218 -2.20 21.25 8.38
CA LYS A 218 -3.31 21.79 9.19
C LYS A 218 -4.68 21.26 8.73
N PRO A 219 -4.98 21.14 7.42
CA PRO A 219 -6.20 20.48 6.97
C PRO A 219 -6.30 19.04 7.44
N MET A 220 -5.23 18.24 7.37
CA MET A 220 -5.23 16.86 7.88
C MET A 220 -5.49 16.79 9.40
N LEU A 221 -4.95 17.73 10.18
CA LEU A 221 -5.22 17.81 11.61
C LEU A 221 -6.66 18.24 11.91
N SER A 222 -7.30 18.99 11.01
CA SER A 222 -8.68 19.45 11.18
C SER A 222 -9.73 18.37 10.95
N THR A 223 -9.35 17.25 10.33
CA THR A 223 -10.24 16.11 10.06
C THR A 223 -10.12 14.99 11.10
N ILE A 224 -9.33 15.18 12.15
CA ILE A 224 -9.18 14.22 13.25
C ILE A 224 -9.59 14.84 14.59
N LYS A 225 -10.21 14.03 15.44
CA LYS A 225 -10.57 14.37 16.82
C LYS A 225 -9.32 14.39 17.68
N PHE A 226 -9.38 15.20 18.73
CA PHE A 226 -8.40 15.15 19.81
C PHE A 226 -8.34 13.75 20.41
N ASN A 227 -7.16 13.12 20.41
CA ASN A 227 -6.96 11.80 20.98
C ASN A 227 -6.92 11.89 22.53
N PRO A 228 -7.86 11.25 23.27
CA PRO A 228 -7.87 11.26 24.74
C PRO A 228 -6.59 10.70 25.37
N GLY A 229 -5.84 9.86 24.65
CA GLY A 229 -4.53 9.34 25.05
C GLY A 229 -3.54 10.42 25.44
N LEU A 230 -3.65 11.62 24.85
CA LEU A 230 -2.83 12.80 25.19
C LEU A 230 -3.05 13.31 26.62
N VAL A 231 -4.17 12.94 27.26
CA VAL A 231 -4.47 13.31 28.66
C VAL A 231 -4.22 12.13 29.58
N THR A 232 -4.57 10.91 29.15
CA THR A 232 -4.57 9.71 30.00
C THR A 232 -3.22 9.00 30.04
N THR A 233 -2.30 9.28 29.12
CA THR A 233 -1.00 8.62 29.03
C THR A 233 0.14 9.63 28.96
N SER A 234 1.36 9.18 29.26
CA SER A 234 2.57 9.97 29.08
C SER A 234 3.31 9.54 27.80
N LYS A 235 4.17 10.43 27.29
CA LYS A 235 5.05 10.15 26.15
C LYS A 235 5.88 8.86 26.34
N ASP A 236 6.44 8.66 27.53
CA ASP A 236 7.25 7.46 27.84
C ASP A 236 6.41 6.19 27.88
N ALA A 237 5.14 6.28 28.28
CA ALA A 237 4.24 5.13 28.27
C ALA A 237 3.88 4.71 26.85
N GLU A 238 3.59 5.69 25.98
CA GLU A 238 3.32 5.43 24.56
C GLU A 238 4.53 4.79 23.85
N TYR A 239 5.74 5.22 24.21
CA TYR A 239 6.99 4.68 23.63
C TYR A 239 7.22 3.20 23.99
N ARG A 240 6.71 2.73 25.13
CA ARG A 240 6.80 1.29 25.47
C ARG A 240 5.87 0.42 24.63
N GLY A 241 4.85 1.01 24.01
CA GLY A 241 3.88 0.31 23.17
C GLY A 241 2.98 -0.68 23.91
N ASP A 242 3.02 -0.71 25.25
CA ASP A 242 2.31 -1.70 26.08
C ASP A 242 0.79 -1.68 25.85
N GLN A 243 0.23 -0.53 25.47
CA GLN A 243 -1.20 -0.35 25.22
C GLN A 243 -1.73 -1.15 24.02
N TRP A 244 -0.85 -1.55 23.10
CA TRP A 244 -1.23 -2.27 21.88
C TRP A 244 -1.09 -3.79 22.02
N LYS A 245 -0.30 -4.27 22.99
CA LYS A 245 0.01 -5.70 23.18
C LYS A 245 -1.20 -6.58 23.44
N SER A 246 -2.21 -6.03 24.11
CA SER A 246 -3.43 -6.76 24.50
C SER A 246 -4.58 -6.59 23.52
N LYS A 247 -4.43 -5.78 22.47
CA LYS A 247 -5.51 -5.46 21.53
C LYS A 247 -5.40 -6.29 20.26
N ALA A 248 -6.52 -6.78 19.75
CA ALA A 248 -6.53 -7.39 18.44
C ALA A 248 -6.36 -6.33 17.35
N THR A 249 -5.81 -6.70 16.19
CA THR A 249 -5.58 -5.77 15.06
C THR A 249 -6.83 -4.98 14.67
N HIS A 250 -8.02 -5.59 14.71
CA HIS A 250 -9.27 -4.90 14.34
C HIS A 250 -9.71 -3.88 15.39
N ASP A 251 -9.46 -4.13 16.68
CA ASP A 251 -9.74 -3.17 17.76
C ASP A 251 -8.88 -1.92 17.63
N ILE A 252 -7.57 -2.11 17.38
CA ILE A 252 -6.62 -1.00 17.15
C ILE A 252 -7.10 -0.12 16.01
N VAL A 253 -7.56 -0.76 14.93
CA VAL A 253 -8.08 -0.06 13.77
C VAL A 253 -9.34 0.72 14.11
N ALA A 254 -10.32 0.08 14.74
CA ALA A 254 -11.59 0.71 15.07
C ALA A 254 -11.36 1.94 15.95
N GLU A 255 -10.45 1.85 16.91
CA GLU A 255 -10.04 2.97 17.76
C GLU A 255 -9.42 4.11 16.94
N CYS A 256 -8.48 3.81 16.04
CA CYS A 256 -7.90 4.82 15.15
C CYS A 256 -8.97 5.47 14.25
N ALA A 257 -9.88 4.68 13.69
CA ALA A 257 -10.95 5.17 12.83
C ALA A 257 -11.97 6.03 13.59
N SER A 258 -12.22 5.73 14.86
CA SER A 258 -13.13 6.50 15.72
C SER A 258 -12.70 7.96 15.92
N LEU A 259 -11.40 8.23 15.74
CA LEU A 259 -10.82 9.57 15.79
C LEU A 259 -11.09 10.36 14.51
N SER A 260 -11.32 9.72 13.36
CA SER A 260 -11.60 10.42 12.11
C SER A 260 -12.95 11.16 12.21
N LEU A 261 -13.01 12.38 11.67
CA LEU A 261 -14.24 13.17 11.53
C LEU A 261 -14.95 12.90 10.20
N ASP A 262 -14.34 12.12 9.32
CA ASP A 262 -14.93 11.74 8.05
C ASP A 262 -15.88 10.55 8.19
N ALA A 263 -17.14 10.75 7.81
CA ALA A 263 -18.19 9.74 7.91
C ALA A 263 -17.94 8.53 6.99
N THR A 264 -17.15 8.68 5.91
CA THR A 264 -16.79 7.55 5.06
C THR A 264 -15.76 6.62 5.71
N GLU A 265 -14.87 7.12 6.57
CA GLU A 265 -13.90 6.29 7.29
C GLU A 265 -14.46 5.67 8.57
N SER A 266 -15.43 6.31 9.24
CA SER A 266 -16.10 5.74 10.41
C SER A 266 -16.91 4.48 10.10
N SER A 267 -17.12 4.20 8.81
CA SER A 267 -18.00 3.14 8.29
C SER A 267 -17.25 1.98 7.61
N GLN A 268 -15.92 2.02 7.52
CA GLN A 268 -15.17 1.07 6.69
C GLN A 268 -14.76 -0.22 7.42
N ASP A 269 -15.53 -1.29 7.15
CA ASP A 269 -15.00 -2.64 7.05
C ASP A 269 -13.86 -2.65 6.01
N TYR A 270 -12.68 -3.13 6.40
CA TYR A 270 -11.56 -3.32 5.47
C TYR A 270 -11.98 -4.13 4.24
N PRO A 271 -11.43 -3.83 3.04
CA PRO A 271 -11.75 -4.58 1.84
C PRO A 271 -11.29 -6.05 1.98
N SER A 272 -12.23 -6.90 2.39
CA SER A 272 -12.15 -8.32 2.19
C SER A 272 -12.43 -8.58 0.72
N LYS A 273 -11.35 -8.76 -0.06
CA LYS A 273 -11.30 -9.05 -1.51
C LYS A 273 -11.59 -7.81 -2.38
N PRO A 274 -10.80 -7.58 -3.46
CA PRO A 274 -11.32 -6.82 -4.57
C PRO A 274 -12.42 -7.67 -5.24
N SER A 275 -13.68 -7.30 -5.03
CA SER A 275 -14.75 -7.75 -5.91
C SER A 275 -14.55 -7.02 -7.24
N ALA A 276 -14.44 -7.77 -8.34
CA ALA A 276 -14.32 -7.23 -9.70
C ALA A 276 -15.58 -6.47 -10.18
N ALA A 277 -16.53 -6.20 -9.29
CA ALA A 277 -17.85 -5.66 -9.62
C ALA A 277 -17.97 -4.12 -9.50
N SER A 278 -16.98 -3.40 -8.96
CA SER A 278 -17.05 -1.93 -8.83
C SER A 278 -16.46 -1.15 -10.02
N LEU A 279 -16.08 -1.85 -11.11
CA LEU A 279 -15.55 -1.22 -12.33
C LEU A 279 -16.49 -1.34 -13.54
N THR A 280 -17.73 -1.82 -13.36
CA THR A 280 -18.67 -2.03 -14.49
C THR A 280 -19.93 -1.17 -14.45
N GLU A 281 -20.09 -0.29 -13.46
CA GLU A 281 -21.30 0.52 -13.32
C GLU A 281 -21.05 2.02 -13.53
N GLN A 282 -20.26 2.37 -14.57
CA GLN A 282 -20.24 3.74 -15.14
C GLN A 282 -20.04 3.76 -16.67
N VAL A 283 -20.23 2.63 -17.37
CA VAL A 283 -20.33 2.64 -18.84
C VAL A 283 -21.74 2.19 -19.20
N SER A 284 -22.68 3.13 -19.13
CA SER A 284 -23.99 2.99 -19.75
C SER A 284 -24.54 4.40 -19.98
N ILE A 285 -24.97 4.66 -21.22
CA ILE A 285 -25.58 5.89 -21.76
C ILE A 285 -24.50 6.88 -22.20
N GLU A 286 -24.26 7.15 -23.49
CA GLU A 286 -25.21 7.57 -24.52
C GLU A 286 -24.98 6.86 -25.88
N GLU A 287 -25.97 6.11 -26.35
CA GLU A 287 -26.18 5.88 -27.79
C GLU A 287 -27.00 7.07 -28.29
N ASP A 288 -26.35 8.03 -28.95
CA ASP A 288 -27.04 9.12 -29.61
C ASP A 288 -27.43 8.74 -31.04
N THR A 289 -28.72 8.89 -31.31
CA THR A 289 -29.39 8.66 -32.58
C THR A 289 -28.96 9.74 -33.57
N ILE A 290 -28.22 9.36 -34.62
CA ILE A 290 -28.00 10.22 -35.78
C ILE A 290 -29.25 10.16 -36.66
N GLN A 291 -29.96 11.28 -36.75
CA GLN A 291 -30.96 11.52 -37.79
C GLN A 291 -30.52 12.74 -38.61
N ASP A 292 -30.30 12.50 -39.89
CA ASP A 292 -29.95 13.48 -40.93
C ASP A 292 -31.00 14.59 -41.09
N ASN A 293 -30.54 15.85 -41.24
CA ASN A 293 -30.90 16.81 -42.32
C ASN A 293 -30.43 18.27 -42.04
N ILE A 294 -29.34 18.69 -42.72
CA ILE A 294 -29.11 19.87 -43.60
C ILE A 294 -30.02 21.14 -43.41
N PRO A 295 -29.56 22.44 -43.61
CA PRO A 295 -28.39 22.92 -44.37
C PRO A 295 -27.47 24.00 -43.75
N LEU A 296 -26.36 24.19 -44.48
CA LEU A 296 -25.30 25.21 -44.45
C LEU A 296 -25.73 26.70 -44.26
N SER A 297 -24.81 27.48 -43.66
CA SER A 297 -24.53 28.88 -44.03
C SER A 297 -23.02 29.18 -44.03
N ASP A 298 -22.57 29.99 -44.98
CA ASP A 298 -21.22 30.10 -45.57
C ASP A 298 -20.21 31.09 -44.89
N GLU A 299 -19.98 31.06 -43.57
CA GLU A 299 -19.18 32.16 -42.96
C GLU A 299 -17.99 31.83 -42.04
N THR A 300 -17.51 30.58 -41.94
CA THR A 300 -16.42 30.29 -40.97
C THR A 300 -15.16 29.62 -41.52
N LYS A 301 -14.98 29.57 -42.85
CA LYS A 301 -13.78 28.98 -43.49
C LYS A 301 -12.62 29.96 -43.77
N LEU A 302 -12.44 31.02 -42.98
CA LEU A 302 -11.31 31.93 -43.23
C LEU A 302 -10.72 32.62 -41.98
N ALA A 303 -10.11 31.84 -41.08
CA ALA A 303 -8.99 32.30 -40.26
C ALA A 303 -8.25 31.08 -39.71
N PHE A 304 -6.93 31.17 -39.54
CA PHE A 304 -5.99 30.08 -39.22
C PHE A 304 -5.43 29.30 -40.42
N ARG A 305 -4.91 30.07 -41.37
CA ARG A 305 -3.72 29.70 -42.15
C ARG A 305 -2.54 30.51 -41.58
N ASN A 306 -1.49 29.80 -41.15
CA ASN A 306 -0.13 30.28 -40.85
C ASN A 306 0.11 30.94 -39.48
N CYS A 307 0.46 30.11 -38.49
CA CYS A 307 1.65 30.25 -37.63
C CYS A 307 1.88 28.92 -36.89
#